data_AF-A0A4R4YVM8-F1
#
_entry.id   AF-A0A4R4YVM8-F1
#
_cell.length_a   1.000
_cell.length_b   1.000
_cell.length_c   1.000
_cell.angle_alpha   90.00
_cell.angle_beta   90.00
_cell.angle_gamma   90.00
#
_symmetry.space_group_name_H-M   'P 1'
#
loop_
_entity.id
_entity.type
_entity.pdbx_description
1 polymer ?
#
loop_
_entity_poly.entity_id
_entity_poly.type
_entity_poly.pdbx_seq_one_letter_code
_entity_poly.pdbx_strand_id
1 'polypeptide(L)'
;MSELPQAGGREHEYWFDSDYAQLIEALRQGDDLADIAAELQRSVRAVEGRLRYLIPGDAVRGARAREDWLRAKLAEEPDYDWRAVALRNYAAEERRYWAATDERELIAGWRRRTFLPALAEGLRASDFQVARHLCRLGLAASVTDVVEHLGAAPGSTTEIRARMHADRAAAAVWVLVVDGEGTRIPLFDGQRRHISLHAGFDDAQRRLDQLLRQAGRHHRDELRWSLAERTIGEDAHGATYHDLTRPPAVAG
;
A
#
# COMPACT_ATOMS: atom_id res chain seq x y z
N MET A 1 -20.36 -5.61 5.25
CA MET A 1 -18.94 -5.98 5.27
C MET A 1 -18.28 -5.33 4.07
N SER A 2 -17.91 -4.05 4.18
CA SER A 2 -17.21 -3.35 3.09
C SER A 2 -15.73 -3.69 3.15
N GLU A 3 -15.23 -4.28 2.07
CA GLU A 3 -13.80 -4.48 1.84
C GLU A 3 -13.10 -3.12 1.85
N LEU A 4 -12.01 -3.04 2.61
CA LEU A 4 -11.12 -1.89 2.64
C LEU A 4 -10.50 -1.70 1.25
N PRO A 5 -10.34 -0.47 0.75
CA PRO A 5 -9.65 -0.22 -0.51
C PRO A 5 -8.20 -0.71 -0.41
N GLN A 6 -7.77 -1.52 -1.38
CA GLN A 6 -6.41 -2.02 -1.50
C GLN A 6 -5.38 -0.88 -1.45
N ALA A 7 -4.30 -1.14 -0.73
CA ALA A 7 -3.17 -0.22 -0.57
C ALA A 7 -2.66 0.31 -1.93
N GLY A 8 -2.28 1.59 -1.93
CA GLY A 8 -1.86 2.33 -3.12
C GLY A 8 -0.86 1.59 -4.02
N GLY A 9 -1.03 1.77 -5.33
CA GLY A 9 -0.34 1.01 -6.37
C GLY A 9 1.19 0.96 -6.25
N ARG A 10 1.76 -0.17 -6.68
CA ARG A 10 3.19 -0.52 -6.53
C ARG A 10 4.10 0.22 -7.52
N GLU A 11 3.69 1.37 -8.04
CA GLU A 11 4.33 2.07 -9.16
C GLU A 11 5.79 2.49 -8.87
N HIS A 12 6.11 2.70 -7.59
CA HIS A 12 7.44 3.13 -7.12
C HIS A 12 8.21 2.03 -6.37
N GLU A 13 7.73 0.79 -6.39
CA GLU A 13 8.42 -0.32 -5.73
C GLU A 13 9.56 -0.88 -6.61
N TYR A 14 10.60 -1.39 -5.96
CA TYR A 14 11.65 -2.15 -6.64
C TYR A 14 11.08 -3.43 -7.27
N TRP A 15 11.73 -3.92 -8.32
CA TRP A 15 11.37 -5.17 -8.99
C TRP A 15 12.27 -6.29 -8.48
N PHE A 16 11.65 -7.40 -8.09
CA PHE A 16 12.33 -8.63 -7.76
C PHE A 16 12.43 -9.54 -8.97
N ASP A 17 13.40 -10.42 -8.88
CA ASP A 17 13.52 -11.64 -9.65
C ASP A 17 12.19 -12.40 -9.85
N SER A 18 11.38 -12.51 -8.79
CA SER A 18 10.05 -13.13 -8.81
C SER A 18 9.03 -12.34 -9.65
N ASP A 19 9.07 -10.99 -9.64
CA ASP A 19 8.22 -10.16 -10.52
C ASP A 19 8.58 -10.41 -12.00
N TYR A 20 9.88 -10.49 -12.29
CA TYR A 20 10.35 -10.78 -13.64
C TYR A 20 9.99 -12.18 -14.11
N ALA A 21 10.07 -13.17 -13.22
CA ALA A 21 9.67 -14.54 -13.52
C ALA A 21 8.16 -14.62 -13.85
N GLN A 22 7.31 -13.96 -13.07
CA GLN A 22 5.87 -13.86 -13.33
C GLN A 22 5.59 -13.15 -14.66
N LEU A 23 6.23 -12.01 -14.92
CA LEU A 23 6.10 -11.29 -16.19
C LEU A 23 6.48 -12.18 -17.40
N ILE A 24 7.62 -12.88 -17.33
CA ILE A 24 8.07 -13.76 -18.42
C ILE A 24 7.10 -14.92 -18.64
N GLU A 25 6.60 -15.52 -17.56
CA GLU A 25 5.66 -16.63 -17.66
C GLU A 25 4.33 -16.21 -18.29
N ALA A 26 3.76 -15.09 -17.86
CA ALA A 26 2.54 -14.56 -18.46
C ALA A 26 2.72 -14.15 -19.94
N LEU A 27 3.89 -13.58 -20.29
CA LEU A 27 4.22 -13.29 -21.70
C LEU A 27 4.27 -14.56 -22.56
N ARG A 28 4.73 -15.70 -22.01
CA ARG A 28 4.71 -17.01 -22.69
C ARG A 28 3.29 -17.55 -22.85
N GLN A 29 2.43 -17.31 -21.87
CA GLN A 29 1.03 -17.73 -21.90
C GLN A 29 0.20 -16.91 -22.90
N GLY A 30 0.72 -15.78 -23.34
CA GLY A 30 0.08 -14.91 -24.33
C GLY A 30 -0.77 -13.81 -23.72
N ASP A 31 -0.74 -13.65 -22.39
CA ASP A 31 -1.47 -12.62 -21.68
C ASP A 31 -1.02 -11.23 -22.12
N ASP A 32 -1.94 -10.26 -22.19
CA ASP A 32 -1.59 -8.89 -22.57
C ASP A 32 -0.96 -8.11 -21.40
N LEU A 33 -0.30 -6.98 -21.70
CA LEU A 33 0.38 -6.20 -20.65
C LEU A 33 -0.57 -5.57 -19.62
N ALA A 34 -1.85 -5.39 -19.93
CA ALA A 34 -2.83 -4.83 -19.00
C ALA A 34 -3.19 -5.88 -17.93
N ASP A 35 -3.45 -7.11 -18.36
CA ASP A 35 -3.73 -8.23 -17.45
C ASP A 35 -2.51 -8.55 -16.59
N ILE A 36 -1.31 -8.60 -17.19
CA ILE A 36 -0.06 -8.81 -16.45
C ILE A 36 0.17 -7.70 -15.42
N ALA A 37 -0.11 -6.44 -15.78
CA ALA A 37 0.05 -5.33 -14.86
C ALA A 37 -0.92 -5.44 -13.68
N ALA A 38 -2.17 -5.87 -13.91
CA ALA A 38 -3.15 -6.09 -12.87
C ALA A 38 -2.71 -7.21 -11.91
N GLU A 39 -2.22 -8.34 -12.43
CA GLU A 39 -1.72 -9.46 -11.63
C GLU A 39 -0.51 -9.04 -10.77
N LEU A 40 0.45 -8.32 -11.36
CA LEU A 40 1.61 -7.78 -10.66
C LEU A 40 1.25 -6.61 -9.72
N GLN A 41 0.00 -6.13 -9.74
CA GLN A 41 -0.48 -4.94 -9.04
C GLN A 41 0.37 -3.69 -9.34
N ARG A 42 0.75 -3.53 -10.60
CA ARG A 42 1.54 -2.43 -11.17
C ARG A 42 0.72 -1.69 -12.21
N SER A 43 1.14 -0.49 -12.58
CA SER A 43 0.60 0.14 -13.79
C SER A 43 1.24 -0.44 -15.05
N VAL A 44 0.49 -0.43 -16.16
CA VAL A 44 0.97 -0.87 -17.48
C VAL A 44 2.29 -0.19 -17.84
N ARG A 45 2.38 1.13 -17.64
CA ARG A 45 3.59 1.93 -17.88
C ARG A 45 4.79 1.41 -17.07
N ALA A 46 4.58 0.93 -15.85
CA ALA A 46 5.65 0.36 -15.04
C ALA A 46 6.14 -0.97 -15.64
N VAL A 47 5.23 -1.82 -16.12
CA VAL A 47 5.58 -3.08 -16.81
C VAL A 47 6.31 -2.81 -18.13
N GLU A 48 5.76 -1.94 -18.98
CA GLU A 48 6.39 -1.49 -20.24
C GLU A 48 7.81 -0.97 -20.02
N GLY A 49 8.00 -0.17 -18.96
CA GLY A 49 9.29 0.37 -18.58
C GLY A 49 10.33 -0.69 -18.25
N ARG A 50 9.89 -1.90 -17.86
CA ARG A 50 10.77 -3.02 -17.48
C ARG A 50 11.18 -3.92 -18.62
N LEU A 51 10.41 -3.96 -19.71
CA LEU A 51 10.74 -4.77 -20.89
C LEU A 51 12.15 -4.49 -21.41
N ARG A 52 12.63 -3.24 -21.30
CA ARG A 52 14.00 -2.88 -21.70
C ARG A 52 15.10 -3.67 -20.98
N TYR A 53 14.86 -4.11 -19.74
CA TYR A 53 15.86 -4.86 -18.99
C TYR A 53 15.91 -6.34 -19.40
N LEU A 54 14.89 -6.82 -20.11
CA LEU A 54 14.76 -8.23 -20.52
C LEU A 54 15.27 -8.48 -21.95
N ILE A 55 15.83 -7.44 -22.59
CA ILE A 55 16.30 -7.44 -23.97
C ILE A 55 17.76 -7.01 -23.99
N PRO A 56 18.63 -7.58 -24.84
CA PRO A 56 20.04 -7.20 -24.89
C PRO A 56 20.23 -5.73 -25.31
N GLY A 57 20.68 -4.88 -24.38
CA GLY A 57 21.02 -3.48 -24.63
C GLY A 57 19.88 -2.66 -25.25
N ASP A 58 20.24 -1.76 -26.18
CA ASP A 58 19.29 -0.88 -26.89
C ASP A 58 18.78 -1.47 -28.22
N ALA A 59 18.83 -2.81 -28.36
CA ALA A 59 18.48 -3.49 -29.61
C ALA A 59 17.07 -3.12 -30.13
N VAL A 60 16.16 -2.79 -29.23
CA VAL A 60 14.78 -2.43 -29.56
C VAL A 60 14.33 -1.20 -28.79
N ARG A 61 13.74 -0.23 -29.50
CA ARG A 61 13.20 1.02 -28.94
C ARG A 61 11.67 1.04 -28.99
N GLY A 62 11.08 1.57 -27.91
CA GLY A 62 9.62 1.64 -27.74
C GLY A 62 9.05 0.42 -27.02
N ALA A 63 8.04 0.63 -26.18
CA ALA A 63 7.47 -0.43 -25.34
C ALA A 63 6.86 -1.57 -26.17
N ARG A 64 5.99 -1.22 -27.14
CA ARG A 64 5.35 -2.20 -28.03
C ARG A 64 6.34 -3.05 -28.80
N ALA A 65 7.34 -2.43 -29.42
CA ALA A 65 8.36 -3.17 -30.17
C ALA A 65 9.17 -4.11 -29.27
N ARG A 66 9.44 -3.71 -28.01
CA ARG A 66 10.12 -4.56 -27.02
C ARG A 66 9.27 -5.74 -26.61
N GLU A 67 7.97 -5.53 -26.42
CA GLU A 67 7.02 -6.60 -26.15
C GLU A 67 7.00 -7.61 -27.30
N ASP A 68 6.77 -7.13 -28.52
CA ASP A 68 6.73 -7.96 -29.74
C ASP A 68 8.02 -8.78 -29.89
N TRP A 69 9.18 -8.13 -29.70
CA TRP A 69 10.48 -8.79 -29.75
C TRP A 69 10.63 -9.86 -28.67
N LEU A 70 10.26 -9.54 -27.43
CA LEU A 70 10.42 -10.46 -26.31
C LEU A 70 9.50 -11.68 -26.45
N ARG A 71 8.27 -11.50 -26.91
CA ARG A 71 7.36 -12.61 -27.22
C ARG A 71 7.91 -13.50 -28.34
N ALA A 72 8.35 -12.90 -29.44
CA ALA A 72 8.97 -13.65 -30.54
C ALA A 72 10.19 -14.43 -30.06
N LYS A 73 11.04 -13.80 -29.24
CA LYS A 73 12.25 -14.43 -28.68
C LYS A 73 11.92 -15.60 -27.77
N LEU A 74 10.93 -15.45 -26.87
CA LEU A 74 10.48 -16.51 -25.96
C LEU A 74 9.83 -17.69 -26.71
N ALA A 75 9.18 -17.43 -27.85
CA ALA A 75 8.59 -18.46 -28.71
C ALA A 75 9.66 -19.23 -29.52
N GLU A 76 10.67 -18.54 -30.04
CA GLU A 76 11.78 -19.13 -30.81
C GLU A 76 12.77 -19.89 -29.92
N GLU A 77 13.09 -19.32 -28.76
CA GLU A 77 14.06 -19.85 -27.80
C GLU A 77 13.40 -19.99 -26.41
N PRO A 78 12.74 -21.11 -26.11
CA PRO A 78 12.09 -21.34 -24.82
C PRO A 78 13.03 -21.19 -23.61
N ASP A 79 14.31 -21.53 -23.81
CA ASP A 79 15.38 -21.46 -22.81
C ASP A 79 16.09 -20.09 -22.78
N TYR A 80 15.51 -19.05 -23.40
CA TYR A 80 16.07 -17.70 -23.36
C TYR A 80 16.33 -17.23 -21.92
N ASP A 81 17.61 -17.03 -21.59
CA ASP A 81 18.05 -16.59 -20.26
C ASP A 81 17.86 -15.08 -20.08
N TRP A 82 16.61 -14.68 -19.92
CA TRP A 82 16.21 -13.31 -19.61
C TRP A 82 16.86 -12.79 -18.31
N ARG A 83 17.23 -13.67 -17.38
CA ARG A 83 17.81 -13.30 -16.09
C ARG A 83 19.26 -12.85 -16.26
N ALA A 84 20.06 -13.56 -17.07
CA ALA A 84 21.39 -13.10 -17.45
C ALA A 84 21.37 -11.74 -18.16
N VAL A 85 20.37 -11.51 -19.01
CA VAL A 85 20.17 -10.22 -19.70
C VAL A 85 19.80 -9.12 -18.72
N ALA A 86 18.86 -9.38 -17.81
CA ALA A 86 18.48 -8.44 -16.75
C ALA A 86 19.68 -8.06 -15.88
N LEU A 87 20.45 -9.04 -15.40
CA LEU A 87 21.65 -8.80 -14.59
C LEU A 87 22.65 -7.89 -15.32
N ARG A 88 22.91 -8.15 -16.61
CA ARG A 88 23.80 -7.33 -17.44
C ARG A 88 23.30 -5.90 -17.59
N ASN A 89 22.00 -5.72 -17.89
CA ASN A 89 21.42 -4.41 -18.10
C ASN A 89 21.35 -3.58 -16.80
N TYR A 90 21.05 -4.21 -15.67
CA TYR A 90 21.11 -3.56 -14.36
C TYR A 90 22.52 -3.12 -14.01
N ALA A 91 23.53 -3.99 -14.23
CA ALA A 91 24.92 -3.65 -14.00
C ALA A 91 25.39 -2.47 -14.88
N ALA A 92 24.97 -2.42 -16.15
CA ALA A 92 25.31 -1.33 -17.07
C ALA A 92 24.73 0.04 -16.66
N GLU A 93 23.59 0.05 -15.98
CA GLU A 93 22.98 1.26 -15.42
C GLU A 93 23.45 1.57 -13.99
N GLU A 94 24.42 0.82 -13.44
CA GLU A 94 24.85 0.91 -12.04
C GLU A 94 23.68 0.74 -11.04
N ARG A 95 22.69 -0.07 -11.43
CA ARG A 95 21.50 -0.35 -10.61
C ARG A 95 21.57 -1.74 -10.00
N ARG A 96 21.03 -1.86 -8.80
CA ARG A 96 20.89 -3.14 -8.12
C ARG A 96 19.74 -3.96 -8.72
N TYR A 97 20.04 -5.22 -9.05
CA TYR A 97 19.06 -6.27 -9.30
C TYR A 97 18.77 -7.03 -8.01
N TRP A 98 17.48 -7.22 -7.67
CA TRP A 98 17.06 -7.98 -6.49
C TRP A 98 16.84 -9.43 -6.85
N ALA A 99 17.84 -10.28 -6.58
CA ALA A 99 17.83 -11.69 -6.97
C ALA A 99 16.98 -12.54 -6.02
N ALA A 100 16.63 -13.77 -6.44
CA ALA A 100 15.97 -14.75 -5.58
C ALA A 100 16.78 -15.11 -4.31
N THR A 101 18.10 -14.91 -4.33
CA THR A 101 18.94 -15.04 -3.12
C THR A 101 18.68 -13.91 -2.12
N ASP A 102 18.48 -12.68 -2.60
CA ASP A 102 18.19 -11.53 -1.74
C ASP A 102 16.83 -11.69 -1.08
N GLU A 103 15.82 -12.16 -1.83
CA GLU A 103 14.48 -12.44 -1.30
C GLU A 103 14.52 -13.50 -0.19
N ARG A 104 15.29 -14.58 -0.40
CA ARG A 104 15.50 -15.61 0.62
C ARG A 104 16.19 -15.06 1.86
N GLU A 105 17.17 -14.18 1.70
CA GLU A 105 17.85 -13.57 2.84
C GLU A 105 16.97 -12.57 3.58
N LEU A 106 16.09 -11.82 2.89
CA LEU A 106 15.07 -10.99 3.54
C LEU A 106 14.13 -11.83 4.41
N ILE A 107 13.60 -12.93 3.87
CA ILE A 107 12.71 -13.85 4.61
C ILE A 107 13.45 -14.47 5.80
N ALA A 108 14.69 -14.92 5.59
CA ALA A 108 15.48 -15.54 6.64
C ALA A 108 15.89 -14.53 7.73
N GLY A 109 16.28 -13.32 7.35
CA GLY A 109 16.58 -12.21 8.26
C GLY A 109 15.38 -11.82 9.11
N TRP A 110 14.19 -11.73 8.49
CA TRP A 110 12.93 -11.48 9.21
C TRP A 110 12.65 -12.53 10.28
N ARG A 111 12.74 -13.82 9.91
CA ARG A 111 12.50 -14.94 10.82
C ARG A 111 13.52 -15.00 11.96
N ARG A 112 14.79 -14.70 11.67
CA ARG A 112 15.89 -14.68 12.65
C ARG A 112 15.89 -13.42 13.53
N ARG A 113 15.03 -12.44 13.25
CA ARG A 113 15.06 -11.11 13.88
C ARG A 113 16.44 -10.44 13.75
N THR A 114 17.06 -10.56 12.58
CA THR A 114 18.33 -9.91 12.30
C THR A 114 18.14 -8.39 12.39
N PHE A 115 18.98 -7.73 13.19
CA PHE A 115 18.95 -6.27 13.35
C PHE A 115 18.98 -5.56 11.98
N LEU A 116 18.07 -4.62 11.74
CA LEU A 116 17.84 -4.07 10.40
C LEU A 116 19.12 -3.53 9.71
N PRO A 117 19.99 -2.73 10.37
CA PRO A 117 21.27 -2.32 9.80
C PRO A 117 22.18 -3.48 9.38
N ALA A 118 22.26 -4.54 10.17
CA ALA A 118 23.08 -5.71 9.85
C ALA A 118 22.51 -6.48 8.65
N LEU A 119 21.18 -6.59 8.56
CA LEU A 119 20.51 -7.18 7.41
C LEU A 119 20.73 -6.35 6.13
N ALA A 120 20.62 -5.02 6.25
CA ALA A 120 20.85 -4.09 5.16
C ALA A 120 22.30 -4.11 4.66
N GLU A 121 23.27 -4.17 5.58
CA GLU A 121 24.68 -4.32 5.25
C GLU A 121 24.96 -5.64 4.51
N GLY A 122 24.44 -6.77 5.01
CA GLY A 122 24.57 -8.08 4.37
C GLY A 122 23.97 -8.10 2.96
N LEU A 123 22.87 -7.37 2.76
CA LEU A 123 22.23 -7.19 1.46
C LEU A 123 22.87 -6.08 0.63
N ARG A 124 23.84 -5.29 1.14
CA ARG A 124 24.38 -4.08 0.47
C ARG A 124 23.26 -3.16 -0.04
N ALA A 125 22.30 -2.88 0.83
CA ALA A 125 21.16 -2.00 0.58
C ALA A 125 21.00 -1.03 1.76
N SER A 126 20.16 0.00 1.63
CA SER A 126 19.82 0.83 2.77
C SER A 126 18.75 0.18 3.65
N ASP A 127 18.75 0.51 4.95
CA ASP A 127 17.70 0.10 5.91
C ASP A 127 16.29 0.35 5.36
N PHE A 128 16.10 1.50 4.72
CA PHE A 128 14.79 1.87 4.19
C PHE A 128 14.38 1.01 2.99
N GLN A 129 15.33 0.64 2.13
CA GLN A 129 15.06 -0.32 1.05
C GLN A 129 14.64 -1.66 1.64
N VAL A 130 15.42 -2.21 2.59
CA VAL A 130 15.11 -3.48 3.25
C VAL A 130 13.74 -3.44 3.92
N ALA A 131 13.41 -2.38 4.66
CA ALA A 131 12.11 -2.24 5.31
C ALA A 131 10.96 -2.24 4.29
N ARG A 132 11.07 -1.48 3.20
CA ARG A 132 10.06 -1.50 2.13
C ARG A 132 9.91 -2.87 1.48
N HIS A 133 11.02 -3.58 1.31
CA HIS A 133 11.02 -4.93 0.73
C HIS A 133 10.34 -5.95 1.65
N LEU A 134 10.56 -5.87 2.97
CA LEU A 134 9.86 -6.71 3.94
C LEU A 134 8.35 -6.46 3.93
N CYS A 135 7.92 -5.19 3.87
CA CYS A 135 6.49 -4.87 3.71
C CYS A 135 5.91 -5.44 2.43
N ARG A 136 6.65 -5.32 1.32
CA ARG A 136 6.23 -5.83 0.01
C ARG A 136 6.01 -7.34 0.00
N LEU A 137 6.86 -8.09 0.70
CA LEU A 137 6.73 -9.54 0.83
C LEU A 137 5.59 -9.97 1.77
N GLY A 138 4.84 -9.02 2.34
CA GLY A 138 3.78 -9.30 3.32
C GLY A 138 4.33 -9.81 4.65
N LEU A 139 5.64 -9.67 4.89
CA LEU A 139 6.27 -10.07 6.15
C LEU A 139 5.99 -9.06 7.26
N ALA A 140 5.86 -7.79 6.90
CA ALA A 140 5.51 -6.69 7.79
C ALA A 140 4.31 -5.91 7.22
N ALA A 141 3.43 -5.42 8.08
CA ALA A 141 2.29 -4.60 7.67
C ALA A 141 2.73 -3.15 7.32
N SER A 142 3.82 -2.68 7.92
CA SER A 142 4.30 -1.30 7.75
C SER A 142 5.80 -1.19 8.06
N VAL A 143 6.39 -0.03 7.72
CA VAL A 143 7.78 0.27 8.12
C VAL A 143 7.91 0.34 9.65
N THR A 144 6.87 0.79 10.36
CA THR A 144 6.85 0.78 11.83
C THR A 144 6.94 -0.64 12.37
N ASP A 145 6.18 -1.58 11.82
CA ASP A 145 6.22 -3.00 12.18
C ASP A 145 7.62 -3.60 11.92
N VAL A 146 8.29 -3.20 10.83
CA VAL A 146 9.69 -3.59 10.60
C VAL A 146 10.61 -3.09 11.70
N VAL A 147 10.49 -1.82 12.10
CA VAL A 147 11.33 -1.23 13.16
C VAL A 147 11.04 -1.86 14.50
N GLU A 148 9.78 -2.15 14.82
CA GLU A 148 9.39 -2.82 16.06
C GLU A 148 9.92 -4.26 16.11
N HIS A 149 9.88 -4.98 14.99
CA HIS A 149 10.27 -6.39 14.95
C HIS A 149 11.79 -6.62 14.82
N LEU A 150 12.49 -5.80 14.03
CA LEU A 150 13.92 -5.95 13.75
C LEU A 150 14.80 -4.90 14.44
N GLY A 151 14.23 -3.85 15.02
CA GLY A 151 14.97 -2.67 15.45
C GLY A 151 15.48 -1.84 14.27
N ALA A 152 15.95 -0.63 14.56
CA ALA A 152 16.65 0.22 13.59
C ALA A 152 17.78 0.99 14.28
N ALA A 153 18.78 1.44 13.50
CA ALA A 153 19.80 2.33 14.04
C ALA A 153 19.18 3.66 14.51
N PRO A 154 19.51 4.15 15.72
CA PRO A 154 19.03 5.45 16.19
C PRO A 154 19.37 6.59 15.20
N GLY A 155 18.40 7.42 14.87
CA GLY A 155 18.58 8.52 13.93
C GLY A 155 18.67 8.10 12.46
N SER A 156 18.50 6.82 12.14
CA SER A 156 18.37 6.39 10.74
C SER A 156 17.07 6.93 10.13
N THR A 157 17.04 7.08 8.81
CA THR A 157 15.82 7.51 8.10
C THR A 157 14.64 6.61 8.41
N THR A 158 14.88 5.30 8.58
CA THR A 158 13.83 4.32 8.90
C THR A 158 13.30 4.50 10.32
N GLU A 159 14.18 4.67 11.31
CA GLU A 159 13.80 4.95 12.70
C GLU A 159 13.01 6.26 12.82
N ILE A 160 13.51 7.34 12.22
CA ILE A 160 12.86 8.65 12.23
C ILE A 160 11.46 8.57 11.60
N ARG A 161 11.31 7.87 10.46
CA ARG A 161 10.01 7.71 9.81
C ARG A 161 9.02 6.89 10.64
N ALA A 162 9.48 5.80 11.26
CA ALA A 162 8.64 5.00 12.15
C ALA A 162 8.17 5.83 13.36
N ARG A 163 9.08 6.62 13.96
CA ARG A 163 8.76 7.54 15.05
C ARG A 163 7.78 8.63 14.63
N MET A 164 8.03 9.30 13.51
CA MET A 164 7.11 10.30 12.97
C MET A 164 5.71 9.71 12.68
N HIS A 165 5.65 8.46 12.21
CA HIS A 165 4.37 7.79 12.00
C HIS A 165 3.65 7.49 13.32
N ALA A 166 4.38 7.01 14.34
CA ALA A 166 3.83 6.78 15.67
C ALA A 166 3.35 8.08 16.33
N ASP A 167 4.13 9.16 16.23
CA ASP A 167 3.78 10.49 16.73
C ASP A 167 2.53 11.03 16.02
N ARG A 168 2.46 10.85 14.70
CA ARG A 168 1.29 11.21 13.89
C ARG A 168 0.05 10.44 14.31
N ALA A 169 0.18 9.12 14.52
CA ALA A 169 -0.92 8.27 14.97
C ALA A 169 -1.39 8.67 16.38
N ALA A 170 -0.47 8.99 17.28
CA ALA A 170 -0.77 9.48 18.62
C ALA A 170 -1.44 10.87 18.62
N ALA A 171 -1.15 11.71 17.63
CA ALA A 171 -1.75 13.03 17.44
C ALA A 171 -3.02 13.01 16.57
N ALA A 172 -3.43 11.85 16.05
CA ALA A 172 -4.63 11.72 15.25
C ALA A 172 -5.88 11.69 16.14
N VAL A 173 -6.91 12.42 15.72
CA VAL A 173 -8.26 12.40 16.31
C VAL A 173 -9.27 11.99 15.27
N TRP A 174 -10.27 11.23 15.68
CA TRP A 174 -11.39 10.83 14.84
C TRP A 174 -12.55 11.79 15.07
N VAL A 175 -12.96 12.47 14.00
CA VAL A 175 -14.10 13.38 13.99
C VAL A 175 -15.33 12.62 13.49
N LEU A 176 -16.34 12.51 14.34
CA LEU A 176 -17.66 12.02 13.96
C LEU A 176 -18.61 13.20 13.74
N VAL A 177 -19.17 13.30 12.54
CA VAL A 177 -20.25 14.23 12.18
C VAL A 177 -21.49 13.42 11.82
N VAL A 178 -22.64 13.73 12.41
CA VAL A 178 -23.94 13.13 12.06
C VAL A 178 -24.96 14.23 11.83
N ASP A 179 -25.51 14.28 10.62
CA ASP A 179 -26.60 15.17 10.24
C ASP A 179 -27.95 14.52 10.54
N GLY A 180 -28.87 15.29 11.12
CA GLY A 180 -30.22 14.85 11.50
C GLY A 180 -30.38 14.48 12.98
N GLU A 181 -29.28 14.39 13.74
CA GLU A 181 -29.26 14.02 15.16
C GLU A 181 -28.42 15.01 15.98
N GLY A 182 -28.61 15.08 17.30
CA GLY A 182 -27.82 15.98 18.17
C GLY A 182 -28.38 17.40 18.28
N THR A 183 -27.49 18.39 18.34
CA THR A 183 -27.83 19.79 18.71
C THR A 183 -28.48 20.52 17.55
N ARG A 184 -29.55 21.27 17.83
CA ARG A 184 -30.22 22.12 16.84
C ARG A 184 -29.36 23.33 16.51
N ILE A 185 -29.08 23.56 15.23
CA ILE A 185 -28.31 24.71 14.76
C ILE A 185 -29.27 25.77 14.20
N PRO A 186 -29.44 26.93 14.85
CA PRO A 186 -30.39 27.95 14.43
C PRO A 186 -30.12 28.54 13.04
N LEU A 187 -28.84 28.61 12.64
CA LEU A 187 -28.39 29.20 11.36
C LEU A 187 -28.71 28.36 10.12
N PHE A 188 -29.10 27.09 10.28
CA PHE A 188 -29.41 26.17 9.17
C PHE A 188 -30.83 25.62 9.30
N ASP A 189 -31.84 26.49 9.32
CA ASP A 189 -33.27 26.14 9.44
C ASP A 189 -33.61 25.24 10.64
N GLY A 190 -32.79 25.25 11.67
CA GLY A 190 -32.96 24.37 12.82
C GLY A 190 -32.65 22.90 12.52
N GLN A 191 -31.82 22.60 11.52
CA GLN A 191 -31.22 21.28 11.33
C GLN A 191 -30.47 20.84 12.59
N ARG A 192 -30.45 19.53 12.84
CA ARG A 192 -29.68 18.94 13.94
C ARG A 192 -28.37 18.39 13.41
N ARG A 193 -27.30 18.64 14.15
CA ARG A 193 -25.99 18.04 13.87
C ARG A 193 -25.31 17.64 15.16
N HIS A 194 -24.75 16.44 15.17
CA HIS A 194 -23.84 15.97 16.20
C HIS A 194 -22.41 16.06 15.68
N ILE A 195 -21.51 16.61 16.49
CA ILE A 195 -20.07 16.63 16.22
C ILE A 195 -19.36 16.15 17.49
N SER A 196 -18.43 15.21 17.35
CA SER A 196 -17.62 14.74 18.47
C SER A 196 -16.23 14.32 18.00
N LEU A 197 -15.26 14.41 18.91
CA LEU A 197 -13.87 13.99 18.73
C LEU A 197 -13.60 12.73 19.55
N HIS A 198 -12.82 11.81 18.99
CA HIS A 198 -12.49 10.53 19.60
C HIS A 198 -11.00 10.23 19.41
N ALA A 199 -10.39 9.54 20.39
CA ALA A 199 -8.98 9.16 20.32
C ALA A 199 -8.72 8.03 19.31
N GLY A 200 -9.74 7.22 18.99
CA GLY A 200 -9.61 6.10 18.05
C GLY A 200 -10.88 5.86 17.24
N PHE A 201 -10.71 5.12 16.15
CA PHE A 201 -11.80 4.75 15.24
C PHE A 201 -12.92 3.99 15.97
N ASP A 202 -12.56 3.00 16.79
CA ASP A 202 -13.54 2.16 17.49
C ASP A 202 -14.41 2.94 18.47
N ASP A 203 -13.86 3.95 19.15
CA ASP A 203 -14.63 4.85 20.02
C ASP A 203 -15.63 5.68 19.21
N ALA A 204 -15.17 6.21 18.07
CA ALA A 204 -16.01 6.98 17.17
C ALA A 204 -17.13 6.13 16.56
N GLN A 205 -16.83 4.89 16.16
CA GLN A 205 -17.78 3.93 15.63
C GLN A 205 -18.81 3.52 16.70
N ARG A 206 -18.38 3.21 17.92
CA ARG A 206 -19.30 2.93 19.04
C ARG A 206 -20.25 4.10 19.30
N ARG A 207 -19.75 5.34 19.20
CA ARG A 207 -20.56 6.54 19.37
C ARG A 207 -21.57 6.70 18.23
N LEU A 208 -21.16 6.45 16.98
CA LEU A 208 -22.06 6.44 15.82
C LEU A 208 -23.19 5.42 16.02
N ASP A 209 -22.86 4.17 16.39
CA ASP A 209 -23.85 3.12 16.64
C ASP A 209 -24.86 3.52 17.73
N GLN A 210 -24.39 4.22 18.78
CA GLN A 210 -25.27 4.74 19.83
C GLN A 210 -26.24 5.80 19.29
N LEU A 211 -25.75 6.73 18.46
CA LEU A 211 -26.57 7.78 17.86
C LEU A 211 -27.59 7.20 16.88
N LEU A 212 -27.21 6.23 16.06
CA LEU A 212 -28.12 5.52 15.16
C LEU A 212 -29.24 4.83 15.96
N ARG A 213 -28.92 4.13 17.05
CA ARG A 213 -29.95 3.52 17.93
C ARG A 213 -30.87 4.56 18.57
N GLN A 214 -30.32 5.70 19.00
CA GLN A 214 -31.11 6.79 19.58
C GLN A 214 -32.06 7.42 18.54
N ALA A 215 -31.58 7.66 17.33
CA ALA A 215 -32.37 8.21 16.24
C ALA A 215 -33.52 7.27 15.84
N GLY A 216 -33.28 5.95 15.88
CA GLY A 216 -34.33 4.94 15.68
C GLY A 216 -35.46 5.01 16.71
N ARG A 217 -35.13 5.27 17.98
CA ARG A 217 -36.13 5.51 19.06
C ARG A 217 -36.92 6.80 18.85
N HIS A 218 -36.34 7.78 18.17
CA HIS A 218 -36.98 9.06 17.86
C HIS A 218 -37.67 9.06 16.49
N HIS A 219 -37.80 7.90 15.83
CA HIS A 219 -38.40 7.74 14.51
C HIS A 219 -37.82 8.74 13.48
N ARG A 220 -36.50 8.93 13.49
CA ARG A 220 -35.80 9.71 12.47
C ARG A 220 -35.69 8.89 11.19
N ASP A 221 -35.77 9.57 10.05
CA ASP A 221 -35.71 8.95 8.72
C ASP A 221 -34.30 8.45 8.38
N GLU A 222 -33.49 9.23 7.68
CA GLU A 222 -32.14 8.86 7.27
C GLU A 222 -31.13 9.83 7.87
N LEU A 223 -30.06 9.28 8.42
CA LEU A 223 -28.95 10.04 8.97
C LEU A 223 -27.76 9.95 8.03
N ARG A 224 -27.24 11.11 7.63
CA ARG A 224 -25.94 11.19 6.96
C ARG A 224 -24.86 11.31 8.01
N TRP A 225 -23.79 10.52 7.90
CA TRP A 225 -22.67 10.61 8.82
C TRP A 225 -21.33 10.54 8.11
N SER A 226 -20.32 11.09 8.76
CA SER A 226 -18.92 11.02 8.36
C SER A 226 -18.04 10.74 9.57
N LEU A 227 -17.14 9.77 9.44
CA LEU A 227 -16.05 9.47 10.37
C LEU A 227 -14.73 9.80 9.68
N ALA A 228 -14.00 10.77 10.22
CA ALA A 228 -12.85 11.32 9.55
C ALA A 228 -11.65 11.40 10.50
N GLU A 229 -10.56 10.73 10.16
CA GLU A 229 -9.29 10.84 10.88
C GLU A 229 -8.60 12.17 10.54
N ARG A 230 -8.19 12.92 11.54
CA ARG A 230 -7.50 14.20 11.39
C ARG A 230 -6.30 14.26 12.30
N THR A 231 -5.13 14.56 11.75
CA THR A 231 -3.93 14.85 12.54
C THR A 231 -3.88 16.35 12.85
N ILE A 232 -3.69 16.69 14.13
CA ILE A 232 -3.58 18.09 14.56
C ILE A 232 -2.31 18.71 13.93
N GLY A 233 -2.46 19.86 13.26
CA GLY A 233 -1.33 20.60 12.66
C GLY A 233 -0.97 20.22 11.23
N GLU A 234 -1.71 19.30 10.60
CA GLU A 234 -1.60 19.01 9.17
C GLU A 234 -2.93 19.26 8.43
N ASP A 235 -2.83 19.80 7.22
CA ASP A 235 -3.98 20.04 6.35
C ASP A 235 -4.47 18.71 5.73
N ALA A 236 -5.38 18.04 6.45
CA ALA A 236 -6.36 17.09 5.92
C ALA A 236 -5.83 15.77 5.29
N HIS A 237 -4.88 15.09 5.93
CA HIS A 237 -4.51 13.72 5.56
C HIS A 237 -4.99 12.69 6.62
N GLY A 238 -5.86 11.77 6.20
CA GLY A 238 -6.40 10.69 7.04
C GLY A 238 -7.57 9.95 6.36
N ALA A 239 -7.92 8.76 6.85
CA ALA A 239 -9.06 8.02 6.32
C ALA A 239 -10.38 8.77 6.57
N THR A 240 -11.31 8.71 5.61
CA THR A 240 -12.66 9.27 5.79
C THR A 240 -13.69 8.26 5.31
N TYR A 241 -14.59 7.87 6.21
CA TYR A 241 -15.74 7.02 5.95
C TYR A 241 -17.00 7.86 6.03
N HIS A 242 -17.97 7.59 5.18
CA HIS A 242 -19.25 8.27 5.18
C HIS A 242 -20.34 7.35 4.67
N ASP A 243 -21.55 7.54 5.15
CA ASP A 243 -22.72 6.80 4.65
C ASP A 243 -24.02 7.58 4.92
N LEU A 244 -25.08 7.13 4.28
CA LEU A 244 -26.46 7.50 4.55
C LEU A 244 -27.17 6.27 5.12
N THR A 245 -27.45 6.29 6.42
CA THR A 245 -27.98 5.13 7.13
C THR A 245 -29.36 5.41 7.69
N ARG A 246 -30.32 4.52 7.42
CA ARG A 246 -31.61 4.50 8.11
C ARG A 246 -31.42 3.88 9.50
N PRO A 247 -31.79 4.58 10.59
CA PRO A 247 -31.72 4.04 11.94
C PRO A 247 -32.48 2.71 12.07
N PRO A 248 -31.97 1.76 12.87
CA PRO A 248 -32.68 0.51 13.12
C PRO A 248 -34.02 0.77 13.82
N ALA A 249 -35.09 0.13 13.34
CA ALA A 249 -36.40 0.19 13.98
C ALA A 249 -36.33 -0.46 15.37
N VAL A 250 -36.92 0.21 16.36
CA VAL A 250 -37.00 -0.34 17.73
C VAL A 250 -38.25 -1.22 17.78
N ALA A 251 -38.08 -2.52 18.04
CA ALA A 251 -39.20 -3.39 18.38
C ALA A 251 -39.83 -2.86 19.68
N GLY A 252 -41.13 -2.58 19.63
CA GLY A 252 -41.90 -2.05 20.75
C GLY A 252 -42.00 -3.01 21.93
#